data_AF-A0A966MRC3-F1
#
_entry.id   AF-A0A966MRC3-F1
#
_cell.length_a   1.000
_cell.length_b   1.000
_cell.length_c   1.000
_cell.angle_alpha   90.00
_cell.angle_beta   90.00
_cell.angle_gamma   90.00
#
_symmetry.space_group_name_H-M   'P 1'
#
loop_
_entity.id
_entity.type
_entity.pdbx_description
1 polymer ?
#
loop_
_entity_poly.entity_id
_entity_poly.type
_entity_poly.pdbx_seq_one_letter_code
_entity_poly.pdbx_strand_id
1 'polypeptide(L)'
;VNFAADYKDRVFAEFLREYQAGRTPNPDVLCNAEIKFKAFLDHAMRLGADNIATGHYARVRHNPSTGLFELLKGLDPAKDQSYFLHRLSQAQLSRSWFPLGELHKTRVRELALQIGLPNAKKKDSTGICFIGERPFREFLNRYIANTPGPIEDDQGRQIGRHVGLSFYTLGQRQGLGIGGLKTPGAQRGAGEHAPWFVARKDVMRNVLVVVQGHDHPWLLAHHVEVGDIRWVAGHPPASLGDERVLAAKTRYRQSDAPCRFHAAAPEGFALDFPQAQWAVTPGQSAVLYDGDVCLGGGVILQAHTLNAHSLEH
;
A
#
# COMPACT_ATOMS: atom_id res chain seq x y z
N VAL A 1 11.06 10.84 -24.52
CA VAL A 1 9.61 10.61 -24.35
C VAL A 1 9.09 11.47 -23.21
N ASN A 2 7.84 11.94 -23.29
CA ASN A 2 7.19 12.71 -22.22
C ASN A 2 5.78 12.16 -21.99
N PHE A 3 5.53 11.62 -20.79
CA PHE A 3 4.23 11.05 -20.39
C PHE A 3 3.54 11.91 -19.32
N ALA A 4 3.90 13.19 -19.18
CA ALA A 4 3.36 14.05 -18.12
C ALA A 4 1.84 14.24 -18.21
N ALA A 5 1.28 14.29 -19.43
CA ALA A 5 -0.17 14.39 -19.64
C ALA A 5 -0.88 13.11 -19.16
N ASP A 6 -0.47 11.94 -19.65
CA ASP A 6 -1.00 10.65 -19.20
C ASP A 6 -0.87 10.46 -17.68
N TYR A 7 0.26 10.89 -17.11
CA TYR A 7 0.49 10.83 -15.66
C TYR A 7 -0.52 11.68 -14.89
N LYS A 8 -0.70 12.94 -15.33
CA LYS A 8 -1.63 13.87 -14.70
C LYS A 8 -3.06 13.30 -14.71
N ASP A 9 -3.48 12.78 -15.85
CA ASP A 9 -4.87 12.38 -16.07
C ASP A 9 -5.19 11.03 -15.42
N ARG A 10 -4.26 10.06 -15.47
CA ARG A 10 -4.53 8.67 -15.04
C ARG A 10 -4.02 8.33 -13.65
N VAL A 11 -3.04 9.06 -13.13
CA VAL A 11 -2.43 8.77 -11.82
C VAL A 11 -2.70 9.91 -10.85
N PHE A 12 -2.40 11.14 -11.24
CA PHE A 12 -2.47 12.27 -10.32
C PHE A 12 -3.92 12.68 -10.00
N ALA A 13 -4.81 12.69 -10.99
CA ALA A 13 -6.23 12.98 -10.78
C ALA A 13 -6.89 11.97 -9.81
N GLU A 14 -6.62 10.68 -10.01
CA GLU A 14 -7.09 9.60 -9.13
C GLU A 14 -6.57 9.77 -7.69
N PHE A 15 -5.26 10.02 -7.57
CA PHE A 15 -4.61 10.30 -6.29
C PHE A 15 -5.29 11.45 -5.52
N LEU A 16 -5.62 12.56 -6.20
CA LEU A 16 -6.31 13.67 -5.55
C LEU A 16 -7.75 13.32 -5.14
N ARG A 17 -8.49 12.59 -6.00
CA ARG A 17 -9.86 12.17 -5.72
C ARG A 17 -9.93 11.29 -4.47
N GLU A 18 -9.01 10.35 -4.32
CA GLU A 18 -8.94 9.46 -3.16
C GLU A 18 -8.65 10.22 -1.87
N TYR A 19 -7.73 11.18 -1.89
CA TYR A 19 -7.47 12.03 -0.73
C TYR A 19 -8.64 12.93 -0.35
N GLN A 20 -9.36 13.48 -1.34
CA GLN A 20 -10.57 14.28 -1.11
C GLN A 20 -11.68 13.44 -0.47
N ALA A 21 -11.73 12.14 -0.78
CA ALA A 21 -12.64 11.20 -0.15
C ALA A 21 -12.13 10.65 1.21
N GLY A 22 -11.05 11.21 1.76
CA GLY A 22 -10.50 10.85 3.08
C GLY A 22 -9.68 9.56 3.10
N ARG A 23 -9.47 8.91 1.96
CA ARG A 23 -8.68 7.68 1.81
C ARG A 23 -7.19 7.98 1.62
N THR A 24 -6.35 6.95 1.73
CA THR A 24 -4.90 7.07 1.49
C THR A 24 -4.53 6.24 0.25
N PRO A 25 -4.44 6.84 -0.95
CA PRO A 25 -4.13 6.12 -2.18
C PRO A 25 -2.67 5.66 -2.26
N ASN A 26 -2.41 4.68 -3.14
CA ASN A 26 -1.06 4.29 -3.54
C ASN A 26 -0.79 4.68 -5.01
N PRO A 27 -0.23 5.87 -5.28
CA PRO A 27 -0.01 6.35 -6.65
C PRO A 27 1.05 5.55 -7.42
N ASP A 28 1.95 4.84 -6.74
CA ASP A 28 3.00 4.06 -7.41
C ASP A 28 2.42 2.79 -8.07
N VAL A 29 1.37 2.19 -7.50
CA VAL A 29 0.62 1.08 -8.11
C VAL A 29 0.01 1.53 -9.45
N LEU A 30 -0.65 2.69 -9.47
CA LEU A 30 -1.25 3.24 -10.69
C LEU A 30 -0.20 3.70 -11.70
N CYS A 31 0.90 4.31 -11.25
CA CYS A 31 2.03 4.67 -12.11
C CYS A 31 2.59 3.46 -12.86
N ASN A 32 2.72 2.31 -12.18
CA ASN A 32 3.13 1.09 -12.85
C ASN A 32 2.08 0.65 -13.89
N ALA A 33 0.82 0.52 -13.49
CA ALA A 33 -0.24 0.01 -14.35
C ALA A 33 -0.51 0.89 -15.59
N GLU A 34 -0.52 2.21 -15.43
CA GLU A 34 -0.98 3.15 -16.46
C GLU A 34 0.17 3.85 -17.23
N ILE A 35 1.35 3.95 -16.62
CA ILE A 35 2.46 4.70 -17.22
C ILE A 35 3.58 3.75 -17.61
N LYS A 36 4.19 3.04 -16.66
CA LYS A 36 5.37 2.20 -16.97
C LYS A 36 5.04 0.98 -17.82
N PHE A 37 3.92 0.32 -17.57
CA PHE A 37 3.54 -0.91 -18.28
C PHE A 37 2.38 -0.70 -19.26
N LYS A 38 2.00 0.55 -19.52
CA LYS A 38 1.02 0.89 -20.56
C LYS A 38 1.58 1.95 -21.49
N ALA A 39 1.61 3.22 -21.09
CA ALA A 39 2.12 4.29 -21.97
C ALA A 39 3.57 4.06 -22.48
N PHE A 40 4.48 3.66 -21.57
CA PHE A 40 5.87 3.34 -21.93
C PHE A 40 5.99 2.03 -22.71
N LEU A 41 5.24 0.99 -22.31
CA LEU A 41 5.20 -0.28 -23.04
C LEU A 41 4.72 -0.06 -24.49
N ASP A 42 3.57 0.58 -24.67
CA ASP A 42 2.98 0.86 -25.99
C ASP A 42 3.94 1.68 -26.86
N HIS A 43 4.64 2.65 -26.26
CA HIS A 43 5.66 3.42 -26.96
C HIS A 43 6.84 2.53 -27.41
N ALA A 44 7.37 1.69 -26.52
CA ALA A 44 8.48 0.79 -26.85
C ALA A 44 8.10 -0.22 -27.95
N MET A 45 6.88 -0.79 -27.90
CA MET A 45 6.39 -1.70 -28.94
C MET A 45 6.29 -1.00 -30.31
N ARG A 46 5.85 0.27 -30.34
CA ARG A 46 5.84 1.08 -31.59
C ARG A 46 7.23 1.35 -32.15
N LEU A 47 8.27 1.35 -31.31
CA LEU A 47 9.66 1.47 -31.76
C LEU A 47 10.25 0.14 -32.23
N GLY A 48 9.48 -0.95 -32.19
CA GLY A 48 9.93 -2.28 -32.61
C GLY A 48 10.66 -3.07 -31.52
N ALA A 49 10.52 -2.70 -30.24
CA ALA A 49 11.06 -3.50 -29.15
C ALA A 49 10.22 -4.78 -28.94
N ASP A 50 10.87 -5.89 -28.59
CA ASP A 50 10.17 -7.14 -28.22
C ASP A 50 9.63 -7.11 -26.80
N ASN A 51 10.40 -6.50 -25.87
CA ASN A 51 10.11 -6.41 -24.45
C ASN A 51 10.60 -5.06 -23.88
N ILE A 52 10.07 -4.68 -22.72
CA ILE A 52 10.63 -3.62 -21.88
C ILE A 52 11.33 -4.21 -20.65
N ALA A 53 12.46 -3.62 -20.26
CA ALA A 53 13.14 -3.94 -19.02
C ALA A 53 12.94 -2.83 -17.99
N THR A 54 12.71 -3.18 -16.73
CA THR A 54 12.65 -2.20 -15.64
C THR A 54 13.48 -2.65 -14.44
N GLY A 55 13.95 -1.68 -13.64
CA GLY A 55 14.70 -1.96 -12.41
C GLY A 55 13.84 -2.43 -11.23
N HIS A 56 12.68 -3.06 -11.48
CA HIS A 56 11.87 -3.61 -10.40
C HIS A 56 12.47 -4.90 -9.84
N TYR A 57 12.45 -5.04 -8.52
CA TYR A 57 12.78 -6.27 -7.80
C TYR A 57 11.54 -7.18 -7.75
N ALA A 58 11.19 -7.75 -8.89
CA ALA A 58 10.14 -8.74 -9.06
C ALA A 58 10.59 -9.72 -10.15
N ARG A 59 9.93 -10.86 -10.29
CA ARG A 59 10.25 -11.82 -11.35
C ARG A 59 9.02 -12.08 -12.21
N VAL A 60 9.24 -12.53 -13.43
CA VAL A 60 8.18 -12.97 -14.33
C VAL A 60 8.54 -14.35 -14.86
N ARG A 61 7.59 -15.27 -14.87
CA ARG A 61 7.78 -16.65 -15.36
C ARG A 61 6.64 -17.02 -16.29
N HIS A 62 6.95 -17.58 -17.46
CA HIS A 62 5.95 -18.29 -18.25
C HIS A 62 5.73 -19.68 -17.65
N ASN A 63 4.51 -20.00 -17.26
CA ASN A 63 4.16 -21.30 -16.71
C ASN A 63 3.67 -22.22 -17.85
N PRO A 64 4.43 -23.26 -18.24
CA PRO A 64 4.07 -24.12 -19.36
C PRO A 64 2.80 -24.94 -19.13
N SER A 65 2.43 -25.18 -17.87
CA SER A 65 1.23 -25.97 -17.54
C SER A 65 -0.07 -25.21 -17.75
N THR A 66 -0.05 -23.88 -17.59
CA THR A 66 -1.22 -23.01 -17.75
C THR A 66 -1.14 -22.17 -19.03
N GLY A 67 0.05 -22.00 -19.61
CA GLY A 67 0.32 -21.08 -20.72
C GLY A 67 0.29 -19.60 -20.30
N LEU A 68 0.25 -19.31 -19.00
CA LEU A 68 0.14 -17.95 -18.46
C LEU A 68 1.48 -17.43 -17.95
N PHE A 69 1.62 -16.11 -17.92
CA PHE A 69 2.72 -15.41 -17.27
C PHE A 69 2.38 -15.13 -15.81
N GLU A 70 3.26 -15.56 -14.91
CA GLU A 70 3.15 -15.36 -13.48
C GLU A 70 4.05 -14.19 -13.05
N LEU A 71 3.52 -13.32 -12.19
CA LEU A 71 4.31 -12.33 -11.46
C LEU A 71 4.77 -12.96 -10.15
N LEU A 72 6.07 -12.94 -9.88
CA LEU A 72 6.62 -13.50 -8.64
C LEU A 72 7.35 -12.42 -7.82
N LYS A 73 7.46 -12.69 -6.52
CA LYS A 73 8.30 -11.93 -5.61
C LYS A 73 9.74 -11.90 -6.08
N GLY A 74 10.43 -10.78 -5.86
CA GLY A 74 11.88 -10.70 -6.02
C GLY A 74 12.60 -11.55 -4.97
N LEU A 75 13.79 -12.07 -5.29
CA LEU A 75 14.59 -12.88 -4.37
C LEU A 75 15.07 -12.10 -3.13
N ASP A 76 15.16 -10.77 -3.21
CA ASP A 76 15.44 -9.91 -2.07
C ASP A 76 14.12 -9.53 -1.36
N PRO A 77 13.80 -10.12 -0.20
CA PRO A 77 12.50 -9.86 0.45
C PRO A 77 12.35 -8.41 0.92
N ALA A 78 13.47 -7.74 1.22
CA ALA A 78 13.47 -6.35 1.67
C ALA A 78 13.25 -5.35 0.51
N LYS A 79 13.42 -5.82 -0.73
CA LYS A 79 13.24 -5.02 -1.94
C LYS A 79 12.16 -5.50 -2.87
N ASP A 80 11.57 -6.67 -2.64
CA ASP A 80 10.43 -7.19 -3.40
C ASP A 80 9.42 -6.08 -3.73
N GLN A 81 9.14 -5.92 -5.02
CA GLN A 81 8.26 -4.90 -5.57
C GLN A 81 7.03 -5.49 -6.26
N SER A 82 6.80 -6.81 -6.16
CA SER A 82 5.60 -7.47 -6.68
C SER A 82 4.31 -6.82 -6.20
N TYR A 83 4.29 -6.28 -4.98
CA TYR A 83 3.17 -5.53 -4.40
C TYR A 83 2.74 -4.35 -5.29
N PHE A 84 3.68 -3.60 -5.86
CA PHE A 84 3.35 -2.45 -6.71
C PHE A 84 3.00 -2.84 -8.15
N LEU A 85 3.18 -4.11 -8.51
CA LEU A 85 2.96 -4.66 -9.85
C LEU A 85 1.72 -5.56 -9.91
N HIS A 86 0.96 -5.68 -8.82
CA HIS A 86 -0.18 -6.62 -8.71
C HIS A 86 -1.30 -6.38 -9.73
N ARG A 87 -1.35 -5.19 -10.35
CA ARG A 87 -2.35 -4.82 -11.38
C ARG A 87 -1.91 -5.16 -12.81
N LEU A 88 -0.69 -5.69 -13.02
CA LEU A 88 -0.23 -6.02 -14.36
C LEU A 88 -1.02 -7.18 -14.96
N SER A 89 -1.45 -6.98 -16.20
CA SER A 89 -2.16 -8.00 -16.99
C SER A 89 -1.19 -8.96 -17.69
N GLN A 90 -1.73 -10.07 -18.20
CA GLN A 90 -0.99 -11.03 -19.04
C GLN A 90 -0.28 -10.38 -20.23
N ALA A 91 -0.97 -9.50 -20.96
CA ALA A 91 -0.40 -8.78 -22.09
C ALA A 91 0.82 -7.94 -21.66
N GLN A 92 0.73 -7.25 -20.53
CA GLN A 92 1.82 -6.44 -20.00
C GLN A 92 2.99 -7.31 -19.51
N LEU A 93 2.70 -8.38 -18.77
CA LEU A 93 3.73 -9.28 -18.24
C LEU A 93 4.48 -10.03 -19.34
N SER A 94 3.78 -10.47 -20.40
CA SER A 94 4.38 -11.18 -21.54
C SER A 94 5.47 -10.38 -22.26
N ARG A 95 5.41 -9.04 -22.13
CA ARG A 95 6.33 -8.08 -22.74
C ARG A 95 7.25 -7.40 -21.73
N SER A 96 7.31 -7.90 -20.49
CA SER A 96 8.10 -7.31 -19.40
C SER A 96 9.30 -8.17 -19.02
N TRP A 97 10.41 -7.52 -18.66
CA TRP A 97 11.60 -8.16 -18.12
C TRP A 97 12.10 -7.44 -16.86
N PHE A 98 12.39 -8.22 -15.82
CA PHE A 98 12.82 -7.72 -14.51
C PHE A 98 14.21 -8.28 -14.14
N PRO A 99 15.29 -7.72 -14.70
CA PRO A 99 16.65 -8.26 -14.50
C PRO A 99 17.13 -8.22 -13.06
N LEU A 100 16.55 -7.36 -12.20
CA LEU A 100 16.93 -7.25 -10.80
C LEU A 100 16.15 -8.21 -9.88
N GLY A 101 15.15 -8.92 -10.39
CA GLY A 101 14.32 -9.85 -9.62
C GLY A 101 15.08 -11.02 -9.02
N GLU A 102 16.19 -11.42 -9.65
CA GLU A 102 17.03 -12.54 -9.24
C GLU A 102 18.23 -12.11 -8.36
N LEU A 103 18.31 -10.84 -7.98
CA LEU A 103 19.48 -10.29 -7.29
C LEU A 103 19.10 -9.62 -5.98
N HIS A 104 19.92 -9.85 -4.96
CA HIS A 104 19.93 -9.01 -3.77
C HIS A 104 20.44 -7.61 -4.10
N LYS A 105 19.89 -6.59 -3.44
CA LYS A 105 20.31 -5.19 -3.62
C LYS A 105 21.78 -4.97 -3.36
N THR A 106 22.34 -5.70 -2.40
CA THR A 106 23.78 -5.71 -2.11
C THR A 106 24.56 -6.09 -3.36
N ARG A 107 24.19 -7.20 -4.01
CA ARG A 107 24.81 -7.67 -5.25
C ARG A 107 24.67 -6.68 -6.40
N VAL A 108 23.50 -6.05 -6.54
CA VAL A 108 23.29 -5.00 -7.56
C VAL A 108 24.24 -3.81 -7.35
N ARG A 109 24.47 -3.39 -6.10
CA ARG A 109 25.41 -2.30 -5.78
C ARG A 109 26.87 -2.69 -6.04
N GLU A 110 27.25 -3.91 -5.70
CA GLU A 110 28.59 -4.43 -6.02
C GLU A 110 28.84 -4.43 -7.52
N LEU A 111 27.91 -4.98 -8.31
CA LEU A 111 28.01 -4.99 -9.78
C LEU A 111 28.12 -3.57 -10.34
N ALA A 112 27.29 -2.65 -9.86
CA ALA A 112 27.33 -1.25 -10.29
C ALA A 112 28.69 -0.58 -9.98
N LEU A 113 29.31 -0.88 -8.84
CA LEU A 113 30.65 -0.41 -8.49
C LEU A 113 31.72 -1.05 -9.37
N GLN A 114 31.63 -2.36 -9.61
CA GLN A 114 32.60 -3.12 -10.41
C GLN A 114 32.68 -2.62 -11.86
N ILE A 115 31.53 -2.30 -12.47
CA ILE A 115 31.46 -1.79 -13.85
C ILE A 115 31.57 -0.26 -13.94
N GLY A 116 31.79 0.42 -12.81
CA GLY A 116 32.03 1.87 -12.77
C GLY A 116 30.82 2.74 -13.10
N LEU A 117 29.59 2.33 -12.76
CA LEU A 117 28.42 3.17 -13.00
C LEU A 117 28.47 4.46 -12.15
N PRO A 118 28.22 5.64 -12.73
CA PRO A 118 28.32 6.92 -12.00
C PRO A 118 27.32 7.05 -10.86
N ASN A 119 26.22 6.30 -10.91
CA ASN A 119 25.17 6.28 -9.89
C ASN A 119 25.33 5.12 -8.88
N ALA A 120 26.42 4.35 -8.89
CA ALA A 120 26.59 3.16 -8.05
C ALA A 120 26.44 3.43 -6.54
N LYS A 121 26.84 4.63 -6.07
CA LYS A 121 26.74 5.06 -4.67
C LYS A 121 25.48 5.88 -4.37
N LYS A 122 24.61 6.13 -5.36
CA LYS A 122 23.39 6.93 -5.16
C LYS A 122 22.46 6.22 -4.18
N LYS A 123 21.92 6.98 -3.22
CA LYS A 123 20.89 6.47 -2.30
C LYS A 123 19.64 6.11 -3.08
N ASP A 124 18.91 5.11 -2.59
CA ASP A 124 17.63 4.74 -3.17
C ASP A 124 16.65 5.91 -2.98
N SER A 125 15.85 6.21 -4.01
CA SER A 125 14.80 7.23 -3.91
C SER A 125 13.79 6.86 -2.82
N THR A 126 13.43 7.84 -2.01
CA THR A 126 12.37 7.74 -1.01
C THR A 126 11.19 8.63 -1.41
N GLY A 127 9.99 8.29 -0.93
CA GLY A 127 8.76 9.01 -1.27
C GLY A 127 8.13 8.56 -2.60
N ILE A 128 7.07 9.25 -2.97
CA ILE A 128 6.26 8.94 -4.15
C ILE A 128 7.02 9.34 -5.43
N CYS A 129 7.00 8.47 -6.44
CA CYS A 129 7.88 8.52 -7.61
C CYS A 129 7.99 9.90 -8.30
N PHE A 130 6.91 10.69 -8.36
CA PHE A 130 6.87 11.98 -9.07
C PHE A 130 7.05 13.21 -8.17
N ILE A 131 6.82 13.07 -6.87
CA ILE A 131 6.97 14.17 -5.90
C ILE A 131 8.46 14.35 -5.57
N GLY A 132 9.20 13.24 -5.52
CA GLY A 132 10.58 13.20 -5.08
C GLY A 132 10.70 13.51 -3.58
N GLU A 133 11.87 13.99 -3.17
CA GLU A 133 12.21 14.28 -1.77
C GLU A 133 11.66 15.64 -1.29
N ARG A 134 10.37 15.90 -1.53
CA ARG A 134 9.69 17.14 -1.07
C ARG A 134 8.77 16.87 0.12
N PRO A 135 8.53 17.86 1.00
CA PRO A 135 7.55 17.71 2.08
C PRO A 135 6.16 17.38 1.53
N PHE A 136 5.69 16.16 1.76
CA PHE A 136 4.46 15.64 1.17
C PHE A 136 3.23 16.50 1.52
N ARG A 137 3.17 17.01 2.75
CA ARG A 137 2.10 17.88 3.22
C ARG A 137 2.04 19.19 2.43
N GLU A 138 3.19 19.84 2.22
CA GLU A 138 3.26 21.08 1.43
C GLU A 138 2.90 20.84 -0.03
N PHE A 139 3.30 19.68 -0.56
CA PHE A 139 2.91 19.28 -1.91
C PHE A 139 1.38 19.20 -2.04
N LEU A 140 0.72 18.48 -1.13
CA LEU A 140 -0.73 18.27 -1.14
C LEU A 140 -1.54 19.56 -0.90
N ASN A 141 -1.05 20.47 -0.04
CA ASN A 141 -1.71 21.76 0.24
C ASN A 141 -1.97 22.63 -1.00
N ARG A 142 -1.26 22.39 -2.10
CA ARG A 142 -1.45 23.11 -3.36
C ARG A 142 -2.68 22.64 -4.16
N TYR A 143 -3.23 21.48 -3.80
CA TYR A 143 -4.31 20.81 -4.54
C TYR A 143 -5.52 20.48 -3.67
N ILE A 144 -5.34 20.36 -2.36
CA ILE A 144 -6.41 20.00 -1.42
C ILE A 144 -6.51 21.08 -0.35
N ALA A 145 -7.73 21.58 -0.14
CA ALA A 145 -8.00 22.62 0.84
C ALA A 145 -7.75 22.10 2.26
N ASN A 146 -7.05 22.90 3.06
CA ASN A 146 -6.93 22.67 4.49
C ASN A 146 -8.28 22.94 5.14
N THR A 147 -8.87 21.90 5.73
CA THR A 147 -10.11 22.03 6.54
C THR A 147 -9.79 21.57 7.96
N PRO A 148 -9.23 22.45 8.81
CA PRO A 148 -8.86 22.08 10.17
C PRO A 148 -10.06 21.63 11.01
N GLY A 149 -9.85 20.66 11.89
CA GLY A 149 -10.90 20.07 12.73
C GLY A 149 -10.34 19.58 14.06
N PRO A 150 -11.20 19.16 15.00
CA PRO A 150 -10.77 18.63 16.29
C PRO A 150 -10.05 17.28 16.15
N ILE A 151 -9.09 17.04 17.05
CA ILE A 151 -8.58 15.70 17.32
C ILE A 151 -9.20 15.23 18.62
N GLU A 152 -9.86 14.07 18.59
CA GLU A 152 -10.51 13.44 19.74
C GLU A 152 -9.80 12.13 20.12
N ASP A 153 -9.83 11.77 21.40
CA ASP A 153 -9.47 10.42 21.85
C ASP A 153 -10.65 9.43 21.72
N ASP A 154 -10.45 8.19 22.13
CA ASP A 154 -11.46 7.12 22.14
C ASP A 154 -12.62 7.37 23.11
N GLN A 155 -12.50 8.35 24.00
CA GLN A 155 -13.55 8.80 24.92
C GLN A 155 -14.30 10.03 24.39
N GLY A 156 -13.97 10.51 23.18
CA GLY A 156 -14.56 11.70 22.58
C GLY A 156 -14.04 13.00 23.19
N ARG A 157 -12.98 12.98 23.99
CA ARG A 157 -12.38 14.20 24.54
C ARG A 157 -11.51 14.83 23.48
N GLN A 158 -11.73 16.12 23.23
CA GLN A 158 -10.86 16.86 22.33
C GLN A 158 -9.48 17.07 22.97
N ILE A 159 -8.43 16.61 22.29
CA ILE A 159 -7.05 16.66 22.75
C ILE A 159 -6.10 17.40 21.80
N GLY A 160 -6.64 17.94 20.70
CA GLY A 160 -5.87 18.73 19.75
C GLY A 160 -6.69 19.24 18.58
N ARG A 161 -5.99 19.69 17.53
CA ARG A 161 -6.56 20.08 16.23
C ARG A 161 -5.69 19.57 15.10
N HIS A 162 -6.31 19.04 14.07
CA HIS A 162 -5.65 18.61 12.85
C HIS A 162 -5.72 19.71 11.78
N VAL A 163 -4.84 19.63 10.78
CA VAL A 163 -4.82 20.60 9.66
C VAL A 163 -5.74 20.22 8.49
N GLY A 164 -6.23 18.98 8.48
CA GLY A 164 -7.19 18.43 7.52
C GLY A 164 -7.08 16.90 7.46
N LEU A 165 -8.20 16.18 7.37
CA LEU A 165 -8.21 14.71 7.46
C LEU A 165 -7.37 13.99 6.38
N SER A 166 -7.24 14.60 5.20
CA SER A 166 -6.45 14.06 4.08
C SER A 166 -4.95 13.98 4.38
N PHE A 167 -4.45 14.69 5.39
CA PHE A 167 -3.02 14.68 5.75
C PHE A 167 -2.63 13.60 6.75
N TYR A 168 -3.60 12.77 7.16
CA TYR A 168 -3.40 11.73 8.15
C TYR A 168 -3.70 10.37 7.52
N THR A 169 -3.04 9.32 7.99
CA THR A 169 -3.27 7.93 7.56
C THR A 169 -3.50 7.09 8.81
N LEU A 170 -4.33 6.04 8.73
CA LEU A 170 -4.54 5.18 9.89
C LEU A 170 -3.21 4.56 10.35
N GLY A 171 -3.01 4.43 11.65
CA GLY A 171 -1.75 4.02 12.27
C GLY A 171 -0.65 5.09 12.25
N GLN A 172 -0.90 6.30 11.73
CA GLN A 172 0.11 7.36 11.77
C GLN A 172 0.38 7.83 13.21
N ARG A 173 1.66 7.83 13.60
CA ARG A 173 2.14 8.34 14.90
C ARG A 173 2.64 9.79 14.83
N GLN A 174 3.40 10.12 13.80
CA GLN A 174 4.08 11.41 13.69
C GLN A 174 3.15 12.51 13.16
N GLY A 175 3.43 13.76 13.54
CA GLY A 175 2.69 14.92 13.01
C GLY A 175 1.31 15.16 13.63
N LEU A 176 0.98 14.48 14.73
CA LEU A 176 -0.26 14.71 15.49
C LEU A 176 -0.23 15.98 16.35
N GLY A 177 0.97 16.41 16.78
CA GLY A 177 1.11 17.60 17.64
C GLY A 177 0.56 17.42 19.06
N ILE A 178 0.38 16.18 19.49
CA ILE A 178 -0.16 15.82 20.81
C ILE A 178 1.01 15.51 21.75
N GLY A 179 1.19 16.30 22.80
CA GLY A 179 2.24 16.10 23.80
C GLY A 179 1.73 16.34 25.22
N GLY A 180 2.11 15.46 26.15
CA GLY A 180 2.00 15.70 27.60
C GLY A 180 0.60 15.93 28.15
N LEU A 181 -0.42 15.21 27.66
CA LEU A 181 -1.75 15.24 28.25
C LEU A 181 -1.71 14.57 29.63
N LYS A 182 -1.92 15.34 30.69
CA LYS A 182 -2.14 14.79 32.04
C LYS A 182 -3.57 14.31 32.12
N THR A 183 -3.79 13.02 32.34
CA THR A 183 -5.12 12.51 32.68
C THR A 183 -5.48 13.02 34.09
N PRO A 184 -6.65 13.65 34.30
CA PRO A 184 -7.07 14.04 35.65
C PRO A 184 -7.16 12.80 36.53
N GLY A 185 -6.32 12.73 37.58
CA GLY A 185 -6.26 11.58 38.51
C GLY A 185 -5.08 10.62 38.30
N ALA A 186 -4.22 10.82 37.30
CA ALA A 186 -3.00 10.02 37.14
C ALA A 186 -1.98 10.35 38.25
N GLN A 187 -1.53 9.33 38.99
CA GLN A 187 -0.42 9.45 39.94
C GLN A 187 0.85 9.86 39.19
N ARG A 188 1.58 10.84 39.74
CA ARG A 188 2.91 11.23 39.24
C ARG A 188 3.81 9.98 39.14
N GLY A 189 4.12 9.56 37.91
CA GLY A 189 5.12 8.52 37.65
C GLY A 189 4.59 7.13 37.28
N ALA A 190 3.29 6.92 37.10
CA ALA A 190 2.74 5.63 36.68
C ALA A 190 1.94 5.75 35.36
N GLY A 191 2.57 5.43 34.22
CA GLY A 191 1.89 5.02 32.98
C GLY A 191 1.74 6.00 31.81
N GLU A 192 2.21 7.26 31.89
CA GLU A 192 1.86 8.35 30.94
C GLU A 192 2.51 8.32 29.51
N HIS A 193 3.06 7.22 28.99
CA HIS A 193 3.93 7.28 27.79
C HIS A 193 3.63 6.32 26.63
N ALA A 194 2.39 5.83 26.48
CA ALA A 194 2.01 5.13 25.25
C ALA A 194 1.85 6.12 24.08
N PRO A 195 2.47 5.88 22.91
CA PRO A 195 2.38 6.78 21.77
C PRO A 195 0.95 6.83 21.21
N TRP A 196 0.57 8.00 20.70
CA TRP A 196 -0.70 8.23 20.01
C TRP A 196 -0.62 7.79 18.54
N PHE A 197 -1.70 7.19 18.05
CA PHE A 197 -1.88 6.76 16.67
C PHE A 197 -3.24 7.20 16.14
N VAL A 198 -3.32 7.54 14.86
CA VAL A 198 -4.61 7.75 14.18
C VAL A 198 -5.36 6.42 14.08
N ALA A 199 -6.53 6.34 14.70
CA ALA A 199 -7.38 5.15 14.63
C ALA A 199 -8.54 5.31 13.64
N ARG A 200 -9.15 6.50 13.57
CA ARG A 200 -10.32 6.75 12.70
C ARG A 200 -10.30 8.16 12.12
N LYS A 201 -11.03 8.32 11.01
CA LYS A 201 -11.36 9.61 10.42
C LYS A 201 -12.87 9.71 10.28
N ASP A 202 -13.46 10.66 10.97
CA ASP A 202 -14.88 10.98 10.80
C ASP A 202 -15.01 12.13 9.81
N VAL A 203 -15.28 11.79 8.55
CA VAL A 203 -15.38 12.77 7.45
C VAL A 203 -16.60 13.68 7.64
N MET A 204 -17.68 13.16 8.22
CA MET A 204 -18.93 13.92 8.40
C MET A 204 -18.79 14.98 9.50
N ARG A 205 -18.16 14.63 10.62
CA ARG A 205 -17.87 15.57 11.72
C ARG A 205 -16.56 16.35 11.53
N ASN A 206 -15.76 16.02 10.52
CA ASN A 206 -14.40 16.50 10.34
C ASN A 206 -13.53 16.31 11.60
N VAL A 207 -13.57 15.10 12.19
CA VAL A 207 -12.85 14.75 13.42
C VAL A 207 -11.80 13.68 13.13
N LEU A 208 -10.57 13.90 13.60
CA LEU A 208 -9.54 12.87 13.63
C LEU A 208 -9.57 12.16 14.99
N VAL A 209 -9.80 10.85 15.02
CA VAL A 209 -9.80 10.08 16.27
C VAL A 209 -8.46 9.38 16.42
N VAL A 210 -7.84 9.55 17.58
CA VAL A 210 -6.55 8.95 17.91
C VAL A 210 -6.64 8.12 19.18
N VAL A 211 -5.75 7.13 19.30
CA VAL A 211 -5.71 6.20 20.43
C VAL A 211 -4.29 6.00 20.91
N GLN A 212 -4.13 5.61 22.17
CA GLN A 212 -2.83 5.23 22.72
C GLN A 212 -2.59 3.73 22.60
N GLY A 213 -1.35 3.34 22.33
CA GLY A 213 -0.96 1.92 22.25
C GLY A 213 -1.08 1.37 20.82
N HIS A 214 -0.11 0.53 20.45
CA HIS A 214 -0.05 -0.05 19.11
C HIS A 214 -1.07 -1.20 18.93
N ASP A 215 -1.43 -1.83 20.04
CA ASP A 215 -2.34 -2.96 20.21
C ASP A 215 -3.80 -2.53 20.44
N HIS A 216 -4.10 -1.23 20.37
CA HIS A 216 -5.45 -0.74 20.55
C HIS A 216 -6.42 -1.43 19.56
N PRO A 217 -7.60 -1.92 19.99
CA PRO A 217 -8.52 -2.72 19.16
C PRO A 217 -8.91 -2.05 17.84
N TRP A 218 -9.10 -0.74 17.85
CA TRP A 218 -9.42 0.05 16.66
C TRP A 218 -8.30 0.12 15.61
N LEU A 219 -7.08 -0.32 15.95
CA LEU A 219 -5.97 -0.44 14.99
C LEU A 219 -5.82 -1.86 14.45
N LEU A 220 -6.63 -2.82 14.91
CA LEU A 220 -6.48 -4.24 14.60
C LEU A 220 -7.73 -4.74 13.87
N ALA A 221 -7.56 -5.36 12.70
CA ALA A 221 -8.66 -5.88 11.90
C ALA A 221 -8.43 -7.33 11.46
N HIS A 222 -9.42 -8.20 11.63
CA HIS A 222 -9.40 -9.56 11.09
C HIS A 222 -10.01 -9.66 9.70
N HIS A 223 -11.01 -8.83 9.39
CA HIS A 223 -11.74 -8.87 8.13
C HIS A 223 -11.45 -7.63 7.28
N VAL A 224 -11.15 -7.84 6.01
CA VAL A 224 -10.82 -6.78 5.05
C VAL A 224 -11.60 -6.98 3.76
N GLU A 225 -12.34 -5.95 3.35
CA GLU A 225 -13.09 -5.91 2.09
C GLU A 225 -12.27 -5.19 1.03
N VAL A 226 -12.19 -5.79 -0.16
CA VAL A 226 -11.33 -5.34 -1.26
C VAL A 226 -12.14 -5.20 -2.54
N GLY A 227 -12.02 -4.05 -3.20
CA GLY A 227 -12.65 -3.74 -4.49
C GLY A 227 -11.65 -3.30 -5.56
N ASP A 228 -12.13 -2.82 -6.71
CA ASP A 228 -11.28 -2.49 -7.88
C ASP A 228 -10.21 -3.56 -8.17
N ILE A 229 -10.68 -4.79 -8.30
CA ILE A 229 -9.82 -5.98 -8.32
C ILE A 229 -9.10 -6.07 -9.67
N ARG A 230 -7.85 -6.52 -9.63
CA ARG A 230 -7.11 -7.02 -10.79
C ARG A 230 -6.42 -8.32 -10.44
N TRP A 231 -6.62 -9.32 -11.29
CA TRP A 231 -5.95 -10.61 -11.20
C TRP A 231 -4.87 -10.70 -12.26
N VAL A 232 -3.68 -11.14 -11.86
CA VAL A 232 -2.54 -11.31 -12.77
C VAL A 232 -2.91 -12.29 -13.88
N ALA A 233 -3.52 -13.43 -13.52
CA ALA A 233 -4.00 -14.44 -14.46
C ALA A 233 -5.22 -14.00 -15.31
N GLY A 234 -5.83 -12.85 -15.01
CA GLY A 234 -7.05 -12.35 -15.67
C GLY A 234 -8.35 -12.88 -15.10
N HIS A 235 -8.31 -13.84 -14.18
CA HIS A 235 -9.46 -14.40 -13.46
C HIS A 235 -9.10 -14.61 -11.99
N PRO A 236 -10.09 -14.66 -11.06
CA PRO A 236 -9.81 -14.96 -9.66
C PRO A 236 -9.13 -16.31 -9.51
N PRO A 237 -8.34 -16.51 -8.44
CA PRO A 237 -7.86 -17.85 -8.10
C PRO A 237 -9.06 -18.78 -7.93
N ALA A 238 -8.95 -20.01 -8.42
CA ALA A 238 -9.96 -21.05 -8.19
C ALA A 238 -10.19 -21.19 -6.67
N SER A 239 -11.36 -21.70 -6.27
CA SER A 239 -11.58 -22.06 -4.86
C SER A 239 -10.52 -23.07 -4.45
N LEU A 240 -9.48 -22.60 -3.78
CA LEU A 240 -8.48 -23.44 -3.20
C LEU A 240 -9.19 -24.04 -1.99
N GLY A 241 -9.41 -25.37 -1.98
CA GLY A 241 -10.09 -26.04 -0.87
C GLY A 241 -9.50 -25.64 0.48
N ASP A 242 -10.22 -25.95 1.57
CA ASP A 242 -9.99 -25.43 2.93
C ASP A 242 -8.56 -25.54 3.50
N GLU A 243 -7.68 -26.32 2.87
CA GLU A 243 -6.30 -26.58 3.28
C GLU A 243 -5.26 -25.60 2.73
N ARG A 244 -5.52 -24.90 1.61
CA ARG A 244 -4.48 -24.04 1.00
C ARG A 244 -4.53 -22.62 1.57
N VAL A 245 -3.59 -22.35 2.46
CA VAL A 245 -3.44 -21.03 3.09
C VAL A 245 -2.72 -20.08 2.13
N LEU A 246 -3.43 -19.04 1.70
CA LEU A 246 -2.85 -17.92 0.96
C LEU A 246 -2.27 -16.90 1.92
N ALA A 247 -1.43 -16.02 1.40
CA ALA A 247 -0.93 -14.87 2.14
C ALA A 247 -1.34 -13.56 1.49
N ALA A 248 -1.53 -12.52 2.28
CA ALA A 248 -1.79 -11.18 1.78
C ALA A 248 -0.92 -10.11 2.45
N LYS A 249 -0.73 -9.01 1.73
CA LYS A 249 -0.15 -7.76 2.24
C LYS A 249 -1.18 -6.65 2.12
N THR A 250 -1.47 -5.93 3.21
CA THR A 250 -2.35 -4.74 3.21
C THR A 250 -1.56 -3.43 3.13
N ARG A 251 -0.23 -3.50 3.23
CA ARG A 251 0.70 -2.40 2.97
C ARG A 251 2.03 -2.89 2.43
N TYR A 252 2.73 -2.01 1.72
CA TYR A 252 4.10 -2.28 1.28
C TYR A 252 5.05 -2.47 2.48
N ARG A 253 5.94 -3.49 2.39
CA ARG A 253 6.88 -3.95 3.43
C ARG A 253 6.29 -4.58 4.68
N GLN A 254 5.00 -4.90 4.68
CA GLN A 254 4.50 -5.85 5.65
C GLN A 254 5.02 -7.26 5.31
N SER A 255 5.24 -8.07 6.34
CA SER A 255 5.37 -9.51 6.17
C SER A 255 4.11 -10.09 5.54
N ASP A 256 4.28 -11.18 4.80
CA ASP A 256 3.17 -11.96 4.29
C ASP A 256 2.30 -12.46 5.46
N ALA A 257 1.04 -12.04 5.50
CA ALA A 257 0.11 -12.48 6.54
C ALA A 257 -0.76 -13.62 6.01
N PRO A 258 -0.76 -14.81 6.65
CA PRO A 258 -1.68 -15.87 6.32
C PRO A 258 -3.14 -15.38 6.35
N CYS A 259 -3.91 -15.73 5.33
CA CYS A 259 -5.29 -15.30 5.19
C CYS A 259 -6.15 -16.38 4.52
N ARG A 260 -7.44 -16.36 4.85
CA ARG A 260 -8.49 -17.05 4.12
C ARG A 260 -9.05 -16.10 3.08
N PHE A 261 -9.06 -16.54 1.84
CA PHE A 261 -9.65 -15.81 0.72
C PHE A 261 -11.09 -16.25 0.56
N HIS A 262 -12.02 -15.29 0.63
CA HIS A 262 -13.43 -15.52 0.41
C HIS A 262 -13.78 -15.12 -1.02
N ALA A 263 -14.56 -15.98 -1.68
CA ALA A 263 -14.78 -15.96 -3.12
C ALA A 263 -15.04 -14.55 -3.68
N ALA A 264 -14.41 -14.26 -4.82
CA ALA A 264 -14.56 -12.99 -5.50
C ALA A 264 -15.92 -12.92 -6.21
N ALA A 265 -16.68 -11.87 -5.89
CA ALA A 265 -17.78 -11.41 -6.73
C ALA A 265 -17.25 -10.34 -7.71
N PRO A 266 -18.00 -9.98 -8.77
CA PRO A 266 -17.57 -8.93 -9.71
C PRO A 266 -17.15 -7.62 -9.04
N GLU A 267 -17.78 -7.30 -7.91
CA GLU A 267 -17.58 -6.08 -7.12
C GLU A 267 -16.36 -6.12 -6.18
N GLY A 268 -15.89 -7.30 -5.78
CA GLY A 268 -14.94 -7.40 -4.67
C GLY A 268 -14.65 -8.81 -4.17
N PHE A 269 -13.70 -8.90 -3.24
CA PHE A 269 -13.44 -10.09 -2.44
C PHE A 269 -13.17 -9.70 -0.99
N ALA A 270 -13.20 -10.67 -0.09
CA ALA A 270 -12.86 -10.46 1.31
C ALA A 270 -11.72 -11.36 1.76
N LEU A 271 -10.96 -10.87 2.75
CA LEU A 271 -9.87 -11.58 3.39
C LEU A 271 -10.11 -11.67 4.89
N ASP A 272 -10.03 -12.89 5.42
CA ASP A 272 -10.01 -13.14 6.86
C ASP A 272 -8.61 -13.53 7.31
N PHE A 273 -8.07 -12.80 8.28
CA PHE A 273 -6.76 -13.05 8.84
C PHE A 273 -6.90 -13.70 10.21
N PRO A 274 -6.30 -14.88 10.47
CA PRO A 274 -6.28 -15.47 11.81
C PRO A 274 -5.62 -14.58 12.86
N GLN A 275 -4.58 -13.83 12.45
CA GLN A 275 -3.95 -12.79 13.26
C GLN A 275 -4.41 -11.41 12.78
N ALA A 276 -4.83 -10.54 13.69
CA ALA A 276 -5.34 -9.23 13.32
C ALA A 276 -4.27 -8.38 12.63
N GLN A 277 -4.66 -7.72 11.54
CA GLN A 277 -3.81 -6.87 10.74
C GLN A 277 -3.81 -5.44 11.29
N TRP A 278 -2.62 -4.86 11.41
CA TRP A 278 -2.45 -3.54 11.99
C TRP A 278 -2.70 -2.41 10.99
N ALA A 279 -3.53 -1.44 11.38
CA ALA A 279 -3.86 -0.20 10.68
C ALA A 279 -4.18 -0.38 9.19
N VAL A 280 -4.99 -1.40 8.87
CA VAL A 280 -5.49 -1.62 7.51
C VAL A 280 -6.23 -0.36 7.05
N THR A 281 -5.73 0.25 5.96
CA THR A 281 -6.15 1.60 5.57
C THR A 281 -6.91 1.59 4.23
N PRO A 282 -8.16 2.06 4.20
CA PRO A 282 -8.89 2.26 2.95
C PRO A 282 -8.14 3.14 1.93
N GLY A 283 -8.15 2.71 0.67
CA GLY A 283 -7.39 3.32 -0.43
C GLY A 283 -5.99 2.72 -0.66
N GLN A 284 -5.43 2.00 0.33
CA GLN A 284 -4.24 1.18 0.10
C GLN A 284 -4.60 -0.11 -0.64
N SER A 285 -3.60 -0.81 -1.16
CA SER A 285 -3.82 -2.08 -1.86
C SER A 285 -3.74 -3.28 -0.92
N ALA A 286 -4.66 -4.22 -1.07
CA ALA A 286 -4.55 -5.57 -0.55
C ALA A 286 -4.11 -6.50 -1.69
N VAL A 287 -2.95 -7.15 -1.54
CA VAL A 287 -2.33 -8.00 -2.57
C VAL A 287 -2.22 -9.43 -2.06
N LEU A 288 -2.67 -10.38 -2.87
CA LEU A 288 -2.79 -11.79 -2.54
C LEU A 288 -1.66 -12.61 -3.21
N TYR A 289 -1.14 -13.57 -2.46
CA TYR A 289 0.02 -14.38 -2.82
C TYR A 289 -0.20 -15.85 -2.52
N ASP A 290 0.33 -16.70 -3.41
CA ASP A 290 0.46 -18.14 -3.24
C ASP A 290 1.95 -18.49 -3.27
N GLY A 291 2.54 -18.58 -2.08
CA GLY A 291 4.00 -18.59 -1.91
C GLY A 291 4.65 -17.35 -2.52
N ASP A 292 5.43 -17.56 -3.59
CA ASP A 292 6.11 -16.50 -4.33
C ASP A 292 5.24 -15.86 -5.42
N VAL A 293 4.15 -16.50 -5.84
CA VAL A 293 3.32 -16.04 -6.95
C VAL A 293 2.37 -14.95 -6.46
N CYS A 294 2.45 -13.76 -7.06
CA CYS A 294 1.47 -12.70 -6.88
C CYS A 294 0.24 -13.02 -7.72
N LEU A 295 -0.87 -13.31 -7.06
CA LEU A 295 -2.13 -13.66 -7.74
C LEU A 295 -2.83 -12.42 -8.28
N GLY A 296 -2.65 -11.28 -7.62
CA GLY A 296 -3.33 -10.03 -7.91
C GLY A 296 -3.76 -9.34 -6.63
N GLY A 297 -4.70 -8.42 -6.73
CA GLY A 297 -5.20 -7.69 -5.59
C GLY A 297 -6.16 -6.58 -5.98
N GLY A 298 -6.50 -5.74 -5.01
CA GLY A 298 -7.39 -4.61 -5.23
C GLY A 298 -7.17 -3.51 -4.20
N VAL A 299 -8.08 -2.54 -4.18
CA VAL A 299 -8.10 -1.42 -3.24
C VAL A 299 -8.91 -1.83 -2.01
N ILE A 300 -8.34 -1.64 -0.83
CA ILE A 300 -9.04 -1.82 0.44
C ILE A 300 -10.18 -0.82 0.51
N LEU A 301 -11.41 -1.32 0.60
CA LEU A 301 -12.62 -0.51 0.78
C LEU A 301 -12.88 -0.29 2.27
N GLN A 302 -12.80 -1.36 3.06
CA GLN A 302 -13.13 -1.35 4.47
C GLN A 302 -12.29 -2.39 5.23
N ALA A 303 -12.01 -2.10 6.49
CA ALA A 303 -11.45 -3.04 7.44
C ALA A 303 -12.29 -3.02 8.72
N HIS A 304 -12.72 -4.19 9.18
CA HIS A 304 -13.54 -4.31 10.37
C HIS A 304 -12.63 -4.45 11.58
N THR A 305 -12.48 -3.35 12.31
CA THR A 305 -11.60 -3.28 13.47
C THR A 305 -12.23 -3.98 14.67
N LEU A 306 -11.42 -4.48 15.59
CA LEU A 306 -11.88 -5.08 16.83
C LEU A 306 -12.69 -4.08 17.67
N ASN A 307 -13.71 -4.58 18.37
CA ASN A 307 -14.46 -3.79 19.33
C ASN A 307 -13.63 -3.57 20.60
N ALA A 308 -13.68 -2.35 21.14
CA ALA A 308 -12.98 -2.04 22.39
C ALA A 308 -13.58 -2.79 23.59
N HIS A 309 -14.87 -3.14 23.54
CA HIS A 309 -15.60 -3.81 24.63
C HIS A 309 -15.53 -5.35 24.61
N SER A 310 -14.88 -5.97 23.62
CA SER A 310 -14.84 -7.44 23.46
C SER A 310 -13.57 -8.10 24.02
N LEU A 311 -12.73 -7.36 24.76
CA LEU A 311 -11.47 -7.86 25.35
C LEU A 311 -11.53 -8.05 26.88
N GLU A 312 -12.70 -7.90 27.50
CA GLU A 312 -12.90 -8.09 28.96
C GLU A 312 -13.45 -9.48 29.34
N HIS A 313 -13.32 -10.49 28.48
CA HIS A 313 -13.72 -11.87 28.79
C HIS A 313 -12.59 -12.87 28.60
#